data_AF-A0A0C2XW95-F1
#
_entry.id   AF-A0A0C2XW95-F1
#
_cell.length_a   1.000
_cell.length_b   1.000
_cell.length_c   1.000
_cell.angle_alpha   90.00
_cell.angle_beta   90.00
_cell.angle_gamma   90.00
#
_symmetry.space_group_name_H-M   'P 1'
#
loop_
_entity.id
_entity.type
_entity.pdbx_description
1 polymer ?
#
loop_
_entity_poly.entity_id
_entity_poly.type
_entity_poly.pdbx_seq_one_letter_code
_entity_poly.pdbx_strand_id
1 'polypeptide(L)'
;MSDLHISSFFNKSRPQLRQPSVTELPVYALGPDLSSRLRESLIVNPSDRAACATSARLWESLLERQRIPYLLLRVADMRMSLGSKFTALSLYEELQTTLKDPRLGRWIAQSRPSMEREADQQLHDYKTNPSLGFSFSQRWQPGTACNDPFPYCKLQRTEIDDLHNRWRTISSPKDVMPEFLNLHCLETNAIEGTFQFDSSDAATLIFGGFYSPAEPLDVTVGVVRNCADALSILQDTHKALNDIFTFLVPGVPMNLTVETVCHLHAKLMQTSRVLYSEVPWPRLTYLNIGVTRQTSRVNVTATLQQQGVKIQFCPFDQVDVELATFCRRFNELLQQPDTDPFAAAAWISHVFLTIHPFEDGNGRLSRILASIPLLKKGLPPLCVTTFHKHTYHLLLNHTRANRSDYKRLMTILYNGTQSSLTALEFTCQAMRSQW
;
A
#
# COMPACT_ATOMS: atom_id res chain seq x y z
N MET A 1 39.36 -9.00 -4.94
CA MET A 1 38.17 -8.91 -4.07
C MET A 1 36.97 -9.24 -4.94
N SER A 2 36.34 -10.39 -4.67
CA SER A 2 35.12 -10.83 -5.37
C SER A 2 34.04 -9.74 -5.26
N ASP A 3 33.31 -9.50 -6.35
CA ASP A 3 32.19 -8.56 -6.37
C ASP A 3 31.16 -8.97 -5.30
N LEU A 4 31.16 -8.26 -4.16
CA LEU A 4 30.16 -8.40 -3.11
C LEU A 4 28.83 -7.84 -3.65
N HIS A 5 28.07 -8.72 -4.30
CA HIS A 5 26.80 -8.39 -4.93
C HIS A 5 25.95 -9.66 -5.02
N ILE A 6 24.66 -9.56 -4.66
CA ILE A 6 23.69 -10.63 -4.93
C ILE A 6 23.56 -10.72 -6.46
N SER A 7 24.00 -11.82 -7.06
CA SER A 7 24.11 -11.96 -8.52
C SER A 7 22.80 -11.70 -9.27
N SER A 8 21.65 -12.00 -8.65
CA SER A 8 20.33 -11.75 -9.23
C SER A 8 19.96 -10.26 -9.31
N PHE A 9 20.59 -9.41 -8.50
CA PHE A 9 20.32 -7.97 -8.49
C PHE A 9 21.22 -7.19 -9.43
N PHE A 10 22.21 -7.82 -10.07
CA PHE A 10 23.18 -7.10 -10.88
C PHE A 10 22.61 -6.72 -12.25
N ASN A 11 22.61 -5.43 -12.58
CA ASN A 11 22.22 -4.95 -13.90
C ASN A 11 23.37 -5.11 -14.91
N LYS A 12 23.29 -6.14 -15.75
CA LYS A 12 24.29 -6.41 -16.79
C LYS A 12 24.27 -5.43 -17.98
N SER A 13 23.23 -4.60 -18.10
CA SER A 13 23.09 -3.70 -19.26
C SER A 13 23.93 -2.42 -19.16
N ARG A 14 24.26 -1.98 -17.95
CA ARG A 14 25.07 -0.78 -17.69
C ARG A 14 26.57 -1.09 -17.67
N PRO A 15 27.46 -0.14 -17.98
CA PRO A 15 28.90 -0.38 -18.01
C PRO A 15 29.46 -0.73 -16.61
N GLN A 16 30.56 -1.47 -16.56
CA GLN A 16 31.26 -1.75 -15.30
C GLN A 16 31.95 -0.48 -14.76
N LEU A 17 31.58 -0.08 -13.55
CA LEU A 17 32.16 1.05 -12.83
C LEU A 17 33.27 0.54 -11.91
N ARG A 18 34.41 1.24 -11.89
CA ARG A 18 35.62 0.83 -11.14
C ARG A 18 36.06 1.84 -10.10
N GLN A 19 35.29 2.91 -9.90
CA GLN A 19 35.64 3.95 -8.93
C GLN A 19 35.47 3.41 -7.50
N PRO A 20 36.41 3.68 -6.58
CA PRO A 20 36.34 3.19 -5.20
C PRO A 20 35.01 3.50 -4.49
N SER A 21 34.42 4.67 -4.77
CA SER A 21 33.13 5.11 -4.21
C SER A 21 31.95 4.17 -4.50
N VAL A 22 32.06 3.27 -5.47
CA VAL A 22 31.02 2.28 -5.83
C VAL A 22 31.47 0.82 -5.73
N THR A 23 32.77 0.58 -5.57
CA THR A 23 33.36 -0.76 -5.46
C THR A 23 33.72 -1.12 -4.02
N GLU A 24 34.12 -0.15 -3.19
CA GLU A 24 34.51 -0.37 -1.81
C GLU A 24 33.34 -0.16 -0.85
N LEU A 25 33.25 -1.01 0.18
CA LEU A 25 32.21 -0.88 1.20
C LEU A 25 32.35 0.48 1.91
N PRO A 26 31.26 1.27 2.06
CA PRO A 26 31.34 2.64 2.57
C PRO A 26 31.40 2.69 4.11
N VAL A 27 32.45 2.10 4.70
CA VAL A 27 32.57 1.91 6.15
C VAL A 27 32.52 3.22 6.93
N TYR A 28 33.21 4.25 6.45
CA TYR A 28 33.25 5.56 7.09
C TYR A 28 31.91 6.31 7.04
N ALA A 29 31.10 6.12 5.99
CA ALA A 29 29.83 6.83 5.84
C ALA A 29 28.72 6.19 6.69
N LEU A 30 28.68 4.86 6.74
CA LEU A 30 27.63 4.11 7.45
C LEU A 30 27.96 3.83 8.92
N GLY A 31 29.23 3.91 9.32
CA GLY A 31 29.69 3.43 10.61
C GLY A 31 29.80 1.90 10.68
N PRO A 32 30.40 1.34 11.74
CA PRO A 32 30.78 -0.08 11.78
C PRO A 32 29.58 -1.04 11.77
N ASP A 33 28.52 -0.75 12.53
CA ASP A 33 27.34 -1.62 12.64
C ASP A 33 26.60 -1.78 11.30
N LEU A 34 26.17 -0.67 10.71
CA LEU A 34 25.46 -0.69 9.43
C LEU A 34 26.34 -1.23 8.29
N SER A 35 27.65 -1.01 8.35
CA SER A 35 28.59 -1.58 7.38
C SER A 35 28.72 -3.09 7.50
N SER A 36 28.70 -3.64 8.72
CA SER A 36 28.67 -5.10 8.93
C SER A 36 27.39 -5.70 8.35
N ARG A 37 26.25 -5.13 8.70
CA ARG A 37 24.94 -5.57 8.19
C ARG A 37 24.84 -5.47 6.67
N LEU A 38 25.34 -4.38 6.08
CA LEU A 38 25.42 -4.24 4.63
C LEU A 38 26.33 -5.32 4.02
N ARG A 39 27.49 -5.60 4.61
CA ARG A 39 28.40 -6.65 4.14
C ARG A 39 27.73 -8.03 4.15
N GLU A 40 27.07 -8.39 5.24
CA GLU A 40 26.34 -9.65 5.38
C GLU A 40 25.22 -9.77 4.33
N SER A 41 24.49 -8.68 4.10
CA SER A 41 23.41 -8.65 3.10
C SER A 41 23.90 -8.82 1.65
N LEU A 42 25.19 -8.61 1.37
CA LEU A 42 25.75 -8.73 0.01
C LEU A 42 26.20 -10.16 -0.32
N ILE A 43 26.34 -11.04 0.66
CA ILE A 43 26.84 -12.42 0.51
C ILE A 43 25.76 -13.49 0.72
N VAL A 44 24.49 -13.06 0.81
CA VAL A 44 23.35 -13.97 0.90
C VAL A 44 23.27 -14.87 -0.33
N ASN A 45 22.94 -16.15 -0.11
CA ASN A 45 22.74 -17.12 -1.18
C ASN A 45 21.64 -16.62 -2.15
N PRO A 46 21.92 -16.41 -3.45
CA PRO A 46 20.91 -15.94 -4.41
C PRO A 46 19.68 -16.85 -4.56
N SER A 47 19.80 -18.12 -4.17
CA SER A 47 18.69 -19.09 -4.13
C SER A 47 17.78 -18.90 -2.92
N ASP A 48 18.26 -18.30 -1.83
CA ASP A 48 17.44 -17.92 -0.69
C ASP A 48 16.75 -16.58 -0.98
N ARG A 49 15.58 -16.68 -1.61
CA ARG A 49 14.81 -15.50 -2.04
C ARG A 49 14.30 -14.68 -0.85
N ALA A 50 13.96 -15.31 0.27
CA ALA A 50 13.51 -14.60 1.45
C ALA A 50 14.64 -13.73 2.03
N ALA A 51 15.84 -14.28 2.17
CA ALA A 51 17.00 -13.51 2.62
C ALA A 51 17.44 -12.43 1.60
N CYS A 52 17.28 -12.69 0.30
CA CYS A 52 17.47 -11.67 -0.74
C CYS A 52 16.47 -10.50 -0.59
N ALA A 53 15.20 -10.78 -0.30
CA ALA A 53 14.19 -9.76 -0.07
C ALA A 53 14.51 -8.92 1.18
N THR A 54 14.96 -9.54 2.26
CA THR A 54 15.43 -8.83 3.47
C THR A 54 16.63 -7.94 3.19
N SER A 55 17.60 -8.42 2.42
CA SER A 55 18.78 -7.65 2.00
C SER A 55 18.39 -6.45 1.13
N ALA A 56 17.49 -6.65 0.17
CA ALA A 56 16.96 -5.61 -0.69
C ALA A 56 16.24 -4.49 0.11
N ARG A 57 15.38 -4.87 1.08
CA ARG A 57 14.71 -3.93 1.98
C ARG A 57 15.71 -3.13 2.83
N LEU A 58 16.79 -3.78 3.30
CA LEU A 58 17.87 -3.08 4.01
C LEU A 58 18.53 -2.04 3.10
N TRP A 59 18.86 -2.38 1.84
CA TRP A 59 19.53 -1.45 0.93
C TRP A 59 18.68 -0.21 0.64
N GLU A 60 17.38 -0.39 0.43
CA GLU A 60 16.42 0.70 0.26
C GLU A 60 16.35 1.60 1.50
N SER A 61 16.26 1.01 2.70
CA SER A 61 16.24 1.75 3.97
C SER A 61 17.54 2.53 4.22
N LEU A 62 18.69 1.95 3.86
CA LEU A 62 19.98 2.64 3.94
C LEU A 62 20.04 3.79 2.94
N LEU A 63 19.56 3.62 1.71
CA LEU A 63 19.54 4.66 0.68
C LEU A 63 18.67 5.85 1.09
N GLU A 64 17.52 5.61 1.72
CA GLU A 64 16.64 6.67 2.24
C GLU A 64 17.32 7.52 3.31
N ARG A 65 18.18 6.91 4.13
CA ARG A 65 18.94 7.59 5.18
C ARG A 65 20.20 8.27 4.66
N GLN A 66 20.87 7.66 3.68
CA GLN A 66 22.14 8.12 3.15
C GLN A 66 22.24 7.88 1.64
N ARG A 67 22.26 8.97 0.87
CA ARG A 67 22.39 8.94 -0.59
C ARG A 67 23.84 8.99 -1.02
N ILE A 68 24.55 7.86 -0.86
CA ILE A 68 25.97 7.72 -1.25
C ILE A 68 26.12 6.88 -2.54
N PRO A 69 27.17 7.11 -3.35
CA PRO A 69 27.36 6.44 -4.64
C PRO A 69 27.23 4.90 -4.58
N TYR A 70 27.80 4.28 -3.53
CA TYR A 70 27.72 2.83 -3.35
C TYR A 70 26.27 2.32 -3.27
N LEU A 71 25.44 2.94 -2.43
CA LEU A 71 24.04 2.56 -2.24
C LEU A 71 23.20 2.91 -3.46
N LEU A 72 23.43 4.09 -4.07
CA LEU A 72 22.78 4.48 -5.32
C LEU A 72 22.96 3.42 -6.39
N LEU A 73 24.19 2.93 -6.59
CA LEU A 73 24.46 1.88 -7.59
C LEU A 73 23.77 0.56 -7.25
N ARG A 74 23.91 0.07 -6.01
CA ARG A 74 23.35 -1.24 -5.61
C ARG A 74 21.82 -1.26 -5.69
N VAL A 75 21.16 -0.19 -5.24
CA VAL A 75 19.71 -0.08 -5.31
C VAL A 75 19.25 0.15 -6.76
N ALA A 76 19.97 0.92 -7.57
CA ALA A 76 19.65 1.10 -8.99
C ALA A 76 19.76 -0.22 -9.77
N ASP A 77 20.82 -1.00 -9.53
CA ASP A 77 21.01 -2.33 -10.12
C ASP A 77 19.83 -3.25 -9.71
N MET A 78 19.51 -3.30 -8.42
CA MET A 78 18.41 -4.10 -7.87
C MET A 78 17.06 -3.71 -8.46
N ARG A 79 16.66 -2.42 -8.42
CA ARG A 79 15.40 -1.93 -8.99
C ARG A 79 15.29 -2.26 -10.48
N MET A 80 16.38 -2.08 -11.24
CA MET A 80 16.40 -2.43 -12.66
C MET A 80 16.18 -3.93 -12.89
N SER A 81 16.87 -4.77 -12.11
CA SER A 81 16.75 -6.24 -12.20
C SER A 81 15.35 -6.75 -11.83
N LEU A 82 14.65 -6.04 -10.95
CA LEU A 82 13.29 -6.35 -10.50
C LEU A 82 12.20 -5.63 -11.31
N GLY A 83 12.57 -5.00 -12.43
CA GLY A 83 11.61 -4.43 -13.40
C GLY A 83 11.20 -2.98 -13.16
N SER A 84 11.69 -2.34 -12.09
CA SER A 84 11.40 -0.93 -11.77
C SER A 84 12.33 0.03 -12.53
N LYS A 85 12.22 0.04 -13.86
CA LYS A 85 13.17 0.69 -14.79
C LYS A 85 13.31 2.20 -14.55
N PHE A 86 12.21 2.95 -14.43
CA PHE A 86 12.23 4.42 -14.32
C PHE A 86 12.82 4.91 -13.00
N THR A 87 12.43 4.29 -11.89
CA THR A 87 12.97 4.68 -10.59
C THR A 87 14.41 4.18 -10.40
N ALA A 88 14.83 3.10 -11.08
CA ALA A 88 16.24 2.73 -11.19
C ALA A 88 17.05 3.74 -12.01
N LEU A 89 16.54 4.16 -13.18
CA LEU A 89 17.19 5.12 -14.07
C LEU A 89 17.46 6.46 -13.35
N SER A 90 16.49 6.93 -12.57
CA SER A 90 16.63 8.14 -11.75
C SER A 90 17.80 8.04 -10.75
N LEU A 91 18.02 6.85 -10.15
CA LEU A 91 19.16 6.63 -9.26
C LEU A 91 20.49 6.59 -10.01
N TYR A 92 20.55 6.03 -11.23
CA TYR A 92 21.76 6.09 -12.05
C TYR A 92 22.10 7.52 -12.47
N GLU A 93 21.11 8.36 -12.71
CA GLU A 93 21.32 9.77 -13.04
C GLU A 93 21.87 10.55 -11.87
N GLU A 94 21.29 10.36 -10.69
CA GLU A 94 21.85 10.93 -9.47
C GLU A 94 23.29 10.45 -9.24
N LEU A 95 23.54 9.15 -9.40
CA LEU A 95 24.90 8.60 -9.34
C LEU A 95 25.84 9.27 -10.36
N GLN A 96 25.36 9.49 -11.58
CA GLN A 96 26.13 10.12 -12.66
C GLN A 96 26.50 11.58 -12.32
N THR A 97 25.66 12.32 -11.59
CA THR A 97 26.00 13.68 -11.15
C THR A 97 27.25 13.70 -10.26
N THR A 98 27.45 12.62 -9.49
CA THR A 98 28.58 12.47 -8.57
C THR A 98 29.79 11.84 -9.24
N LEU A 99 29.61 10.72 -9.96
CA LEU A 99 30.71 9.96 -10.56
C LEU A 99 31.29 10.60 -11.81
N LYS A 100 30.45 11.32 -12.58
CA LYS A 100 30.79 11.91 -13.88
C LYS A 100 31.50 10.91 -14.83
N ASP A 101 31.13 9.63 -14.77
CA ASP A 101 31.73 8.58 -15.62
C ASP A 101 31.18 8.72 -17.06
N PRO A 102 32.03 8.91 -18.09
CA PRO A 102 31.54 9.12 -19.46
C PRO A 102 30.78 7.93 -20.05
N ARG A 103 31.12 6.69 -19.63
CA ARG A 103 30.46 5.48 -20.14
C ARG A 103 29.06 5.35 -19.53
N LEU A 104 28.92 5.60 -18.22
CA LEU A 104 27.62 5.62 -17.57
C LEU A 104 26.73 6.72 -18.16
N GLY A 105 27.27 7.93 -18.33
CA GLY A 105 26.54 9.04 -18.97
C GLY A 105 26.03 8.70 -20.37
N ARG A 106 26.85 8.07 -21.23
CA ARG A 106 26.41 7.60 -22.55
C ARG A 106 25.33 6.54 -22.48
N TRP A 107 25.46 5.59 -21.55
CA TRP A 107 24.45 4.53 -21.37
C TRP A 107 23.10 5.09 -20.90
N ILE A 108 23.10 6.06 -19.97
CA ILE A 108 21.88 6.76 -19.52
C ILE A 108 21.24 7.50 -20.69
N ALA A 109 22.02 8.28 -21.45
CA ALA A 109 21.55 9.07 -22.58
C ALA A 109 20.91 8.20 -23.69
N GLN A 110 21.35 6.95 -23.84
CA GLN A 110 20.75 5.98 -24.77
C GLN A 110 19.52 5.30 -24.17
N SER A 111 19.57 4.95 -22.89
CA SER A 111 18.53 4.17 -22.21
C SER A 111 17.28 4.99 -21.90
N ARG A 112 17.42 6.26 -21.49
CA ARG A 112 16.31 7.14 -21.14
C ARG A 112 15.28 7.27 -22.26
N PRO A 113 15.63 7.73 -23.49
CA PRO A 113 14.64 7.91 -24.54
C PRO A 113 13.99 6.59 -24.98
N SER A 114 14.72 5.48 -24.87
CA SER A 114 14.18 4.15 -25.19
C SER A 114 13.09 3.74 -24.20
N MET A 115 13.33 3.91 -22.90
CA MET A 115 12.35 3.62 -21.86
C MET A 115 11.15 4.55 -21.93
N GLU A 116 11.36 5.84 -22.22
CA GLU A 116 10.30 6.83 -22.40
C GLU A 116 9.38 6.45 -23.56
N ARG A 117 9.94 6.09 -24.73
CA ARG A 117 9.13 5.60 -25.86
C ARG A 117 8.33 4.33 -25.53
N GLU A 118 8.92 3.39 -24.80
CA GLU A 118 8.22 2.17 -24.36
C GLU A 118 7.03 2.52 -23.45
N ALA A 119 7.22 3.41 -22.47
CA ALA A 119 6.17 3.85 -21.56
C ALA A 119 5.08 4.66 -22.27
N ASP A 120 5.45 5.54 -23.20
CA ASP A 120 4.51 6.35 -23.96
C ASP A 120 3.67 5.49 -24.90
N GLN A 121 4.26 4.46 -25.52
CA GLN A 121 3.52 3.47 -26.30
C GLN A 121 2.55 2.67 -25.41
N GLN A 122 3.01 2.18 -24.25
CA GLN A 122 2.16 1.48 -23.29
C GLN A 122 1.01 2.36 -22.79
N LEU A 123 1.26 3.66 -22.58
CA LEU A 123 0.24 4.63 -22.21
C LEU A 123 -0.76 4.87 -23.33
N HIS A 124 -0.28 5.02 -24.56
CA HIS A 124 -1.14 5.16 -25.73
C HIS A 124 -2.06 3.94 -25.85
N ASP A 125 -1.50 2.73 -25.84
CA ASP A 125 -2.25 1.48 -25.93
C ASP A 125 -3.24 1.36 -24.76
N TYR A 126 -2.82 1.71 -23.54
CA TYR A 126 -3.69 1.69 -22.37
C TYR A 126 -4.94 2.58 -22.53
N LYS A 127 -4.80 3.74 -23.18
CA LYS A 127 -5.89 4.71 -23.37
C LYS A 127 -6.77 4.38 -24.58
N THR A 128 -6.19 3.88 -25.67
CA THR A 128 -6.87 3.83 -26.98
C THR A 128 -7.19 2.41 -27.44
N ASN A 129 -6.44 1.40 -27.00
CA ASN A 129 -6.53 0.06 -27.60
C ASN A 129 -7.82 -0.67 -27.16
N PRO A 130 -8.78 -0.90 -28.09
CA PRO A 130 -10.01 -1.61 -27.76
C PRO A 130 -9.78 -3.10 -27.44
N SER A 131 -8.67 -3.70 -27.90
CA SER A 131 -8.34 -5.11 -27.65
C SER A 131 -7.98 -5.41 -26.20
N LEU A 132 -7.72 -4.39 -25.39
CA LEU A 132 -7.49 -4.56 -23.95
C LEU A 132 -8.77 -5.01 -23.22
N GLY A 133 -9.95 -4.91 -23.84
CA GLY A 133 -11.18 -5.54 -23.34
C GLY A 133 -11.76 -4.89 -22.09
N PHE A 134 -11.48 -3.60 -21.84
CA PHE A 134 -12.09 -2.87 -20.73
C PHE A 134 -13.60 -2.75 -20.92
N SER A 135 -14.37 -3.16 -19.91
CA SER A 135 -15.84 -3.05 -19.96
C SER A 135 -16.23 -1.57 -20.06
N PHE A 136 -17.23 -1.24 -20.90
CA PHE A 136 -17.54 0.16 -21.25
C PHE A 136 -17.81 1.05 -20.02
N SER A 137 -18.65 0.57 -19.09
CA SER A 137 -18.94 1.26 -17.83
C SER A 137 -17.78 1.31 -16.84
N GLN A 138 -16.68 0.63 -17.15
CA GLN A 138 -15.52 0.41 -16.30
C GLN A 138 -14.24 1.02 -16.92
N ARG A 139 -14.41 1.89 -17.94
CA ARG A 139 -13.33 2.72 -18.48
C ARG A 139 -13.07 3.92 -17.57
N TRP A 140 -11.81 4.36 -17.54
CA TRP A 140 -11.45 5.58 -16.82
C TRP A 140 -12.16 6.79 -17.44
N GLN A 141 -12.61 7.71 -16.60
CA GLN A 141 -13.12 9.01 -17.03
C GLN A 141 -12.30 10.11 -16.34
N PRO A 142 -11.68 11.02 -17.10
CA PRO A 142 -10.97 12.17 -16.55
C PRO A 142 -11.87 13.02 -15.66
N GLY A 143 -11.29 13.63 -14.63
CA GLY A 143 -12.01 14.47 -13.68
C GLY A 143 -12.93 13.69 -12.75
N THR A 144 -12.75 12.37 -12.58
CA THR A 144 -13.54 11.58 -11.62
C THR A 144 -13.46 12.21 -10.23
N ALA A 145 -12.27 12.62 -9.79
CA ALA A 145 -12.12 13.31 -8.52
C ALA A 145 -12.85 14.66 -8.52
N CYS A 146 -12.92 15.40 -9.62
CA CYS A 146 -13.57 16.72 -9.68
C CYS A 146 -15.10 16.64 -9.79
N ASN A 147 -15.62 15.69 -10.56
CA ASN A 147 -16.99 15.69 -11.06
C ASN A 147 -17.95 14.87 -10.19
N ASP A 148 -17.46 13.90 -9.41
CA ASP A 148 -18.34 13.03 -8.62
C ASP A 148 -18.95 13.80 -7.44
N PRO A 149 -20.27 13.99 -7.34
CA PRO A 149 -20.87 14.78 -6.27
C PRO A 149 -20.61 14.15 -4.90
N PHE A 150 -20.60 14.98 -3.85
CA PHE A 150 -20.60 14.44 -2.49
C PHE A 150 -21.91 13.69 -2.21
N PRO A 151 -21.86 12.60 -1.42
CA PRO A 151 -23.02 11.79 -1.14
C PRO A 151 -24.04 12.56 -0.30
N TYR A 152 -25.32 12.43 -0.63
CA TYR A 152 -26.44 13.02 0.12
C TYR A 152 -27.18 12.00 0.99
N CYS A 153 -26.82 10.71 0.89
CA CYS A 153 -27.40 9.66 1.71
C CYS A 153 -26.90 9.75 3.15
N LYS A 154 -27.76 9.36 4.10
CA LYS A 154 -27.45 9.29 5.53
C LYS A 154 -27.99 7.98 6.10
N LEU A 155 -27.29 7.44 7.10
CA LEU A 155 -27.86 6.44 7.98
C LEU A 155 -28.98 7.05 8.82
N GLN A 156 -29.87 6.21 9.33
CA GLN A 156 -30.82 6.61 10.35
C GLN A 156 -30.08 6.97 11.63
N ARG A 157 -30.61 7.92 12.39
CA ARG A 157 -30.00 8.34 13.65
C ARG A 157 -29.88 7.19 14.64
N THR A 158 -30.87 6.30 14.66
CA THR A 158 -30.86 5.07 15.46
C THR A 158 -29.70 4.15 15.12
N GLU A 159 -29.37 3.97 13.83
CA GLU A 159 -28.25 3.12 13.40
C GLU A 159 -26.90 3.67 13.88
N ILE A 160 -26.71 4.99 13.83
CA ILE A 160 -25.49 5.65 14.34
C ILE A 160 -25.43 5.55 15.86
N ASP A 161 -26.53 5.83 16.55
CA ASP A 161 -26.61 5.78 18.01
C ASP A 161 -26.35 4.35 18.52
N ASP A 162 -26.89 3.33 17.85
CA ASP A 162 -26.66 1.91 18.17
C ASP A 162 -25.18 1.53 18.02
N LEU A 163 -24.55 1.91 16.89
CA LEU A 163 -23.12 1.68 16.68
C LEU A 163 -22.27 2.39 17.75
N HIS A 164 -22.64 3.63 18.07
CA HIS A 164 -21.94 4.43 19.08
C HIS A 164 -22.06 3.81 20.47
N ASN A 165 -23.25 3.35 20.85
CA ASN A 165 -23.52 2.69 22.12
C ASN A 165 -22.73 1.38 22.22
N ARG A 166 -22.81 0.53 21.18
CA ARG A 166 -22.03 -0.72 21.12
C ARG A 166 -20.54 -0.46 21.32
N TRP A 167 -19.98 0.47 20.56
CA TRP A 167 -18.55 0.81 20.66
C TRP A 167 -18.13 1.27 22.06
N ARG A 168 -18.98 2.02 22.77
CA ARG A 168 -18.72 2.44 24.15
C ARG A 168 -18.92 1.32 25.18
N THR A 169 -19.74 0.32 24.89
CA THR A 169 -20.09 -0.75 25.84
C THR A 169 -19.12 -1.93 25.85
N ILE A 170 -18.38 -2.19 24.76
CA ILE A 170 -17.42 -3.31 24.70
C ILE A 170 -16.36 -3.16 25.80
N SER A 171 -15.85 -1.93 26.02
CA SER A 171 -15.17 -1.38 27.19
C SER A 171 -14.95 0.12 26.94
N SER A 172 -14.20 0.84 27.80
CA SER A 172 -13.71 2.18 27.44
C SER A 172 -13.01 2.09 26.08
N PRO A 173 -13.33 2.95 25.08
CA PRO A 173 -12.70 2.89 23.76
C PRO A 173 -11.18 2.92 23.78
N LYS A 174 -10.56 3.47 24.84
CA LYS A 174 -9.10 3.45 25.02
C LYS A 174 -8.54 2.04 25.25
N ASP A 175 -9.34 1.15 25.84
CA ASP A 175 -8.92 -0.17 26.28
C ASP A 175 -9.20 -1.25 25.22
N VAL A 176 -10.01 -0.95 24.20
CA VAL A 176 -10.41 -1.87 23.11
C VAL A 176 -9.88 -1.42 21.74
N MET A 177 -9.45 -0.16 21.61
CA MET A 177 -8.89 0.33 20.36
C MET A 177 -7.72 -0.52 19.87
N PRO A 178 -6.71 -0.89 20.69
CA PRO A 178 -5.58 -1.69 20.20
C PRO A 178 -6.01 -3.00 19.52
N GLU A 179 -6.92 -3.74 20.13
CA GLU A 179 -7.46 -5.01 19.61
C GLU A 179 -8.27 -4.78 18.34
N PHE A 180 -9.06 -3.71 18.28
CA PHE A 180 -9.82 -3.35 17.09
C PHE A 180 -8.89 -2.95 15.92
N LEU A 181 -7.80 -2.22 16.20
CA LEU A 181 -6.78 -1.90 15.20
C LEU A 181 -6.07 -3.16 14.71
N ASN A 182 -5.80 -4.13 15.59
CA ASN A 182 -5.23 -5.41 15.21
C ASN A 182 -6.18 -6.22 14.31
N LEU A 183 -7.47 -6.28 14.67
CA LEU A 183 -8.53 -6.87 13.83
C LEU A 183 -8.58 -6.22 12.45
N HIS A 184 -8.55 -4.88 12.38
CA HIS A 184 -8.49 -4.17 11.10
C HIS A 184 -7.28 -4.60 10.27
N CYS A 185 -6.09 -4.71 10.88
CA CYS A 185 -4.88 -5.11 10.18
C CYS A 185 -4.98 -6.53 9.59
N LEU A 186 -5.60 -7.46 10.30
CA LEU A 186 -5.83 -8.82 9.81
C LEU A 186 -6.83 -8.83 8.65
N GLU A 187 -8.01 -8.24 8.84
CA GLU A 187 -9.10 -8.26 7.85
C GLU A 187 -8.71 -7.53 6.57
N THR A 188 -8.04 -6.37 6.68
CA THR A 188 -7.64 -5.57 5.53
C THR A 188 -6.60 -6.26 4.65
N ASN A 189 -5.67 -7.04 5.24
CA ASN A 189 -4.68 -7.81 4.46
C ASN A 189 -5.30 -9.10 3.87
N ALA A 190 -6.23 -9.74 4.58
CA ALA A 190 -6.97 -10.90 4.07
C ALA A 190 -7.91 -10.52 2.90
N ILE A 191 -8.53 -9.33 2.96
CA ILE A 191 -9.33 -8.78 1.86
C ILE A 191 -8.48 -8.62 0.59
N GLU A 192 -7.26 -8.12 0.68
CA GLU A 192 -6.36 -8.01 -0.48
C GLU A 192 -5.76 -9.36 -0.91
N GLY A 193 -6.00 -10.44 -0.16
CA GLY A 193 -5.42 -11.76 -0.43
C GLY A 193 -3.91 -11.81 -0.17
N THR A 194 -3.38 -10.89 0.65
CA THR A 194 -1.95 -10.85 0.99
C THR A 194 -1.56 -12.08 1.80
N PHE A 195 -2.25 -12.30 2.91
CA PHE A 195 -2.19 -13.50 3.73
C PHE A 195 -3.44 -13.61 4.62
N GLN A 196 -3.65 -14.79 5.21
CA GLN A 196 -4.65 -15.03 6.23
C GLN A 196 -4.13 -16.07 7.22
N PHE A 197 -4.40 -15.86 8.50
CA PHE A 197 -4.15 -16.81 9.58
C PHE A 197 -5.42 -17.63 9.86
N ASP A 198 -5.30 -18.78 10.51
CA ASP A 198 -6.49 -19.46 11.03
C ASP A 198 -7.17 -18.67 12.15
N SER A 199 -8.36 -19.12 12.57
CA SER A 199 -9.16 -18.41 13.57
C SER A 199 -8.49 -18.33 14.95
N SER A 200 -7.67 -19.32 15.32
CA SER A 200 -6.98 -19.36 16.62
C SER A 200 -5.82 -18.37 16.63
N ASP A 201 -4.97 -18.43 15.60
CA ASP A 201 -3.83 -17.52 15.41
C ASP A 201 -4.30 -16.08 15.25
N ALA A 202 -5.38 -15.85 14.49
CA ALA A 202 -5.98 -14.54 14.36
C ALA A 202 -6.44 -13.97 15.71
N ALA A 203 -7.07 -14.80 16.57
CA ALA A 203 -7.46 -14.37 17.92
C ALA A 203 -6.23 -14.02 18.78
N THR A 204 -5.19 -14.86 18.77
CA THR A 204 -3.94 -14.58 19.48
C THR A 204 -3.32 -13.26 19.04
N LEU A 205 -3.32 -12.97 17.73
CA LEU A 205 -2.79 -11.73 17.17
C LEU A 205 -3.64 -10.50 17.51
N ILE A 206 -4.97 -10.64 17.60
CA ILE A 206 -5.87 -9.54 17.98
C ILE A 206 -5.53 -9.03 19.39
N PHE A 207 -5.32 -9.93 20.36
CA PHE A 207 -5.08 -9.56 21.76
C PHE A 207 -3.60 -9.43 22.12
N GLY A 208 -2.72 -10.20 21.48
CA GLY A 208 -1.28 -10.19 21.75
C GLY A 208 -0.48 -9.19 20.91
N GLY A 209 -1.05 -8.70 19.80
CA GLY A 209 -0.35 -7.85 18.83
C GLY A 209 0.68 -8.60 17.99
N PHE A 210 1.55 -7.86 17.30
CA PHE A 210 2.35 -8.38 16.17
C PHE A 210 3.86 -8.50 16.41
N TYR A 211 4.39 -8.07 17.56
CA TYR A 211 5.85 -7.93 17.76
C TYR A 211 6.51 -9.19 18.32
N SER A 212 5.80 -9.97 19.11
CA SER A 212 6.32 -11.19 19.74
C SER A 212 5.16 -12.14 20.05
N PRO A 213 4.64 -12.85 19.04
CA PRO A 213 3.60 -13.85 19.29
C PRO A 213 4.14 -14.93 20.23
N ALA A 214 3.31 -15.35 21.19
CA ALA A 214 3.69 -16.31 22.22
C ALA A 214 3.88 -17.73 21.66
N GLU A 215 3.17 -18.05 20.58
CA GLU A 215 3.17 -19.36 19.94
C GLU A 215 3.57 -19.26 18.46
N PRO A 216 4.09 -20.34 17.85
CA PRO A 216 4.32 -20.40 16.42
C PRO A 216 3.01 -20.20 15.65
N LEU A 217 3.01 -19.30 14.67
CA LEU A 217 1.83 -18.99 13.85
C LEU A 217 1.99 -19.55 12.44
N ASP A 218 0.88 -19.94 11.83
CA ASP A 218 0.85 -20.44 10.45
C ASP A 218 -0.02 -19.59 9.51
N VAL A 219 0.54 -19.34 8.31
CA VAL A 219 -0.14 -18.57 7.27
C VAL A 219 -0.86 -19.51 6.31
N THR A 220 -2.17 -19.64 6.50
CA THR A 220 -3.00 -20.64 5.84
C THR A 220 -3.35 -20.31 4.39
N VAL A 221 -3.50 -19.03 4.05
CA VAL A 221 -3.87 -18.57 2.69
C VAL A 221 -3.08 -17.31 2.30
N GLY A 222 -2.88 -17.09 1.00
CA GLY A 222 -2.37 -15.84 0.43
C GLY A 222 -1.09 -15.98 -0.38
N VAL A 223 -0.61 -14.85 -0.88
CA VAL A 223 0.63 -14.75 -1.68
C VAL A 223 1.88 -14.74 -0.81
N VAL A 224 1.80 -14.20 0.41
CA VAL A 224 2.88 -14.23 1.40
C VAL A 224 2.69 -15.45 2.27
N ARG A 225 3.66 -16.37 2.27
CA ARG A 225 3.68 -17.57 3.11
C ARG A 225 4.68 -17.50 4.25
N ASN A 226 5.66 -16.60 4.15
CA ASN A 226 6.61 -16.38 5.22
C ASN A 226 5.94 -15.63 6.39
N CYS A 227 5.87 -16.28 7.56
CA CYS A 227 5.22 -15.72 8.74
C CYS A 227 5.88 -14.42 9.25
N ALA A 228 7.22 -14.32 9.20
CA ALA A 228 7.92 -13.11 9.63
C ALA A 228 7.59 -11.90 8.73
N ASP A 229 7.47 -12.11 7.42
CA ASP A 229 7.02 -11.07 6.49
C ASP A 229 5.54 -10.72 6.71
N ALA A 230 4.67 -11.71 6.96
CA ALA A 230 3.26 -11.47 7.28
C ALA A 230 3.10 -10.60 8.55
N LEU A 231 3.82 -10.93 9.62
CA LEU A 231 3.85 -10.14 10.86
C LEU A 231 4.39 -8.71 10.61
N SER A 232 5.44 -8.58 9.81
CA SER A 232 6.01 -7.26 9.47
C SER A 232 5.01 -6.41 8.66
N ILE A 233 4.25 -7.01 7.75
CA ILE A 233 3.17 -6.33 7.01
C ILE A 233 2.04 -5.90 7.96
N LEU A 234 1.67 -6.73 8.94
CA LEU A 234 0.69 -6.34 9.96
C LEU A 234 1.20 -5.14 10.78
N GLN A 235 2.47 -5.14 11.19
CA GLN A 235 3.10 -4.02 11.88
C GLN A 235 3.10 -2.75 11.04
N ASP A 236 3.40 -2.85 9.74
CA ASP A 236 3.40 -1.72 8.82
C ASP A 236 2.00 -1.14 8.61
N THR A 237 1.00 -2.01 8.48
CA THR A 237 -0.42 -1.63 8.43
C THR A 237 -0.83 -0.90 9.71
N HIS A 238 -0.45 -1.44 10.87
CA HIS A 238 -0.75 -0.86 12.18
C HIS A 238 -0.09 0.51 12.38
N LYS A 239 1.17 0.68 11.94
CA LYS A 239 1.87 1.98 11.96
C LYS A 239 1.14 3.01 11.10
N ALA A 240 0.74 2.66 9.89
CA ALA A 240 0.00 3.56 9.00
C ALA A 240 -1.38 3.93 9.55
N LEU A 241 -2.07 2.97 10.19
CA LEU A 241 -3.36 3.21 10.84
C LEU A 241 -3.23 4.07 12.11
N ASN A 242 -2.12 3.98 12.85
CA ASN A 242 -1.87 4.88 13.97
C ASN A 242 -1.58 6.32 13.54
N ASP A 243 -0.94 6.51 12.38
CA ASP A 243 -0.62 7.85 11.89
C ASP A 243 -1.87 8.68 11.57
N ILE A 244 -3.00 8.05 11.20
CA ILE A 244 -4.22 8.81 10.91
C ILE A 244 -4.85 9.46 12.17
N PHE A 245 -4.48 9.01 13.38
CA PHE A 245 -4.92 9.67 14.61
C PHE A 245 -4.34 11.09 14.75
N THR A 246 -3.26 11.41 14.05
CA THR A 246 -2.72 12.78 13.99
C THR A 246 -3.72 13.78 13.38
N PHE A 247 -4.64 13.32 12.53
CA PHE A 247 -5.73 14.14 11.97
C PHE A 247 -6.87 14.43 12.94
N LEU A 248 -6.84 13.82 14.13
CA LEU A 248 -7.89 13.93 15.15
C LEU A 248 -7.50 14.86 16.30
N VAL A 249 -6.30 15.45 16.27
CA VAL A 249 -5.81 16.36 17.32
C VAL A 249 -6.71 17.60 17.39
N PRO A 250 -7.37 17.87 18.54
CA PRO A 250 -8.25 19.03 18.69
C PRO A 250 -7.52 20.34 18.39
N GLY A 251 -8.18 21.23 17.64
CA GLY A 251 -7.62 22.55 17.29
C GLY A 251 -6.64 22.55 16.13
N VAL A 252 -6.18 21.38 15.64
CA VAL A 252 -5.37 21.28 14.42
C VAL A 252 -6.32 21.10 13.23
N PRO A 253 -6.33 22.01 12.24
CA PRO A 253 -7.16 21.84 11.05
C PRO A 253 -6.69 20.61 10.28
N MET A 254 -7.61 19.68 10.03
CA MET A 254 -7.33 18.50 9.20
C MET A 254 -7.07 18.96 7.76
N ASN A 255 -5.92 18.57 7.24
CA ASN A 255 -5.51 18.86 5.87
C ASN A 255 -4.79 17.66 5.28
N LEU A 256 -5.51 16.85 4.51
CA LEU A 256 -4.91 15.77 3.73
C LEU A 256 -4.19 16.36 2.52
N THR A 257 -2.92 15.97 2.35
CA THR A 257 -2.09 16.36 1.20
C THR A 257 -1.59 15.13 0.46
N VAL A 258 -1.14 15.32 -0.79
CA VAL A 258 -0.50 14.25 -1.58
C VAL A 258 0.71 13.67 -0.84
N GLU A 259 1.53 14.53 -0.24
CA GLU A 259 2.69 14.11 0.57
C GLU A 259 2.27 13.21 1.73
N THR A 260 1.20 13.58 2.45
CA THR A 260 0.71 12.75 3.56
C THR A 260 0.18 11.40 3.08
N VAL A 261 -0.54 11.36 1.95
CA VAL A 261 -1.01 10.10 1.36
C VAL A 261 0.18 9.22 0.93
N CYS A 262 1.19 9.80 0.31
CA CYS A 262 2.44 9.13 -0.04
C CYS A 262 3.18 8.62 1.20
N HIS A 263 3.26 9.41 2.28
CA HIS A 263 3.88 9.00 3.53
C HIS A 263 3.18 7.78 4.15
N LEU A 264 1.84 7.83 4.24
CA LEU A 264 1.04 6.70 4.72
C LEU A 264 1.25 5.44 3.86
N HIS A 265 1.29 5.61 2.53
CA HIS A 265 1.58 4.50 1.61
C HIS A 265 2.98 3.90 1.84
N ALA A 266 4.01 4.74 2.00
CA ALA A 266 5.37 4.28 2.27
C ALA A 266 5.43 3.44 3.55
N LYS A 267 4.77 3.92 4.61
CA LYS A 267 4.73 3.23 5.89
C LYS A 267 3.98 1.90 5.81
N LEU A 268 2.81 1.90 5.14
CA LEU A 268 1.96 0.73 4.92
C LEU A 268 2.65 -0.37 4.12
N MET A 269 3.45 0.00 3.12
CA MET A 269 4.02 -0.92 2.14
C MET A 269 5.52 -1.18 2.36
N GLN A 270 6.08 -0.79 3.51
CA GLN A 270 7.52 -0.87 3.78
C GLN A 270 8.07 -2.29 3.59
N THR A 271 7.43 -3.29 4.22
CA THR A 271 7.75 -4.70 4.03
C THR A 271 7.41 -5.17 2.62
N SER A 272 6.26 -4.74 2.09
CA SER A 272 5.81 -5.14 0.74
C SER A 272 6.70 -4.60 -0.39
N ARG A 273 7.58 -3.63 -0.13
CA ARG A 273 8.52 -3.06 -1.12
C ARG A 273 9.30 -4.12 -1.86
N VAL A 274 9.79 -5.14 -1.14
CA VAL A 274 10.42 -6.31 -1.75
C VAL A 274 9.94 -7.57 -1.05
N LEU A 275 9.19 -8.39 -1.77
CA LEU A 275 8.66 -9.65 -1.27
C LEU A 275 9.08 -10.82 -2.13
N TYR A 276 9.24 -11.96 -1.47
CA TYR A 276 9.23 -13.25 -2.13
C TYR A 276 7.81 -13.80 -2.11
N SER A 277 7.28 -14.11 -3.30
CA SER A 277 5.99 -14.79 -3.46
C SER A 277 6.21 -16.11 -4.16
N GLU A 278 5.56 -17.16 -3.67
CA GLU A 278 5.56 -18.49 -4.29
C GLU A 278 4.46 -18.64 -5.35
N VAL A 279 3.47 -17.76 -5.31
CA VAL A 279 2.27 -17.80 -6.15
C VAL A 279 2.30 -16.64 -7.15
N PRO A 280 1.96 -16.86 -8.44
CA PRO A 280 1.71 -18.15 -9.10
C PRO A 280 2.97 -18.99 -9.37
N TRP A 281 4.16 -18.39 -9.23
CA TRP A 281 5.44 -19.07 -9.26
C TRP A 281 6.46 -18.31 -8.40
N PRO A 282 7.51 -18.98 -7.88
CA PRO A 282 8.55 -18.37 -7.06
C PRO A 282 9.21 -17.18 -7.75
N ARG A 283 9.02 -15.97 -7.20
CA ARG A 283 9.67 -14.76 -7.68
C ARG A 283 9.86 -13.72 -6.59
N LEU A 284 10.88 -12.88 -6.78
CA LEU A 284 11.00 -11.62 -6.07
C LEU A 284 10.23 -10.54 -6.81
N THR A 285 9.43 -9.78 -6.08
CA THR A 285 8.70 -8.62 -6.60
C THR A 285 9.22 -7.36 -5.95
N TYR A 286 9.32 -6.28 -6.72
CA TYR A 286 9.63 -4.96 -6.24
C TYR A 286 8.42 -4.03 -6.45
N LEU A 287 8.11 -3.21 -5.46
CA LEU A 287 7.06 -2.19 -5.52
C LEU A 287 7.65 -0.81 -5.21
N ASN A 288 7.30 0.18 -6.04
CA ASN A 288 7.57 1.57 -5.69
C ASN A 288 6.59 2.00 -4.59
N ILE A 289 7.10 2.45 -3.45
CA ILE A 289 6.30 2.91 -2.32
C ILE A 289 6.58 4.37 -2.02
N GLY A 290 5.56 5.09 -1.56
CA GLY A 290 5.68 6.51 -1.20
C GLY A 290 5.71 7.45 -2.39
N VAL A 291 5.55 6.91 -3.60
CA VAL A 291 5.51 7.66 -4.85
C VAL A 291 4.36 7.13 -5.69
N THR A 292 3.70 8.00 -6.44
CA THR A 292 2.62 7.59 -7.32
C THR A 292 3.14 6.81 -8.53
N ARG A 293 2.26 6.04 -9.16
CA ARG A 293 2.53 5.34 -10.43
C ARG A 293 2.86 6.27 -11.60
N GLN A 294 2.62 7.58 -11.47
CA GLN A 294 3.12 8.59 -12.43
C GLN A 294 4.65 8.62 -12.45
N THR A 295 5.28 8.48 -11.28
CA THR A 295 6.74 8.43 -11.13
C THR A 295 7.32 7.14 -11.74
N SER A 296 6.68 6.00 -11.52
CA SER A 296 7.14 4.71 -12.06
C SER A 296 6.72 4.44 -13.50
N ARG A 297 5.78 5.25 -14.04
CA ARG A 297 5.19 5.14 -15.37
C ARG A 297 4.54 3.79 -15.67
N VAL A 298 3.96 3.17 -14.65
CA VAL A 298 3.26 1.88 -14.78
C VAL A 298 1.77 2.13 -14.96
N ASN A 299 1.08 1.38 -15.82
CA ASN A 299 -0.39 1.33 -15.88
C ASN A 299 -0.93 0.04 -15.23
N VAL A 300 -1.99 0.15 -14.42
CA VAL A 300 -2.58 -1.00 -13.70
C VAL A 300 -4.03 -1.24 -14.12
N THR A 301 -4.49 -2.48 -13.96
CA THR A 301 -5.85 -2.92 -14.28
C THR A 301 -6.29 -3.96 -13.25
N ALA A 302 -7.59 -4.09 -13.04
CA ALA A 302 -8.15 -5.19 -12.25
C ALA A 302 -9.14 -6.00 -13.09
N THR A 303 -9.26 -7.29 -12.80
CA THR A 303 -10.25 -8.17 -13.43
C THR A 303 -11.12 -8.80 -12.35
N LEU A 304 -12.42 -8.53 -12.39
CA LEU A 304 -13.38 -9.23 -11.56
C LEU A 304 -13.69 -10.57 -12.21
N GLN A 305 -12.97 -11.60 -11.75
CA GLN A 305 -13.04 -12.94 -12.33
C GLN A 305 -14.48 -13.48 -12.41
N GLN A 306 -15.33 -13.21 -11.42
CA GLN A 306 -16.71 -13.71 -11.40
C GLN A 306 -17.65 -13.03 -12.40
N GLN A 307 -17.29 -11.86 -12.93
CA GLN A 307 -18.13 -11.12 -13.90
C GLN A 307 -17.45 -10.95 -15.27
N GLY A 308 -16.20 -11.39 -15.42
CA GLY A 308 -15.38 -11.10 -16.60
C GLY A 308 -15.15 -9.60 -16.82
N VAL A 309 -15.37 -8.76 -15.79
CA VAL A 309 -15.31 -7.32 -15.89
C VAL A 309 -13.87 -6.85 -15.72
N LYS A 310 -13.33 -6.17 -16.75
CA LYS A 310 -11.99 -5.59 -16.71
C LYS A 310 -12.05 -4.08 -16.47
N ILE A 311 -11.34 -3.66 -15.45
CA ILE A 311 -11.32 -2.31 -14.91
C ILE A 311 -10.10 -1.57 -15.43
N GLN A 312 -10.35 -0.39 -16.01
CA GLN A 312 -9.35 0.62 -16.29
C GLN A 312 -9.36 1.67 -15.18
N PHE A 313 -8.19 1.93 -14.59
CA PHE A 313 -7.96 2.98 -13.59
C PHE A 313 -7.39 4.25 -14.24
N CYS A 314 -7.14 5.29 -13.45
CA CYS A 314 -6.52 6.52 -13.93
C CYS A 314 -5.18 6.22 -14.63
N PRO A 315 -4.99 6.58 -15.92
CA PRO A 315 -3.71 6.47 -16.61
C PRO A 315 -2.59 7.18 -15.83
N PHE A 316 -1.37 6.63 -15.87
CA PHE A 316 -0.32 7.09 -14.95
C PHE A 316 0.01 8.58 -15.10
N ASP A 317 -0.16 9.16 -16.29
CA ASP A 317 0.15 10.56 -16.58
C ASP A 317 -0.87 11.56 -16.03
N GLN A 318 -1.97 11.08 -15.46
CA GLN A 318 -3.03 11.91 -14.86
C GLN A 318 -3.14 11.72 -13.34
N VAL A 319 -2.39 10.76 -12.77
CA VAL A 319 -2.57 10.33 -11.38
C VAL A 319 -2.28 11.46 -10.39
N ASP A 320 -1.23 12.25 -10.60
CA ASP A 320 -0.85 13.29 -9.64
C ASP A 320 -1.90 14.41 -9.58
N VAL A 321 -2.46 14.77 -10.73
CA VAL A 321 -3.51 15.79 -10.83
C VAL A 321 -4.82 15.32 -10.19
N GLU A 322 -5.20 14.07 -10.43
CA GLU A 322 -6.41 13.48 -9.83
C GLU A 322 -6.24 13.29 -8.31
N LEU A 323 -5.07 12.84 -7.85
CA LEU A 323 -4.79 12.66 -6.43
C LEU A 323 -4.77 13.99 -5.67
N ALA A 324 -4.19 15.04 -6.27
CA ALA A 324 -4.24 16.40 -5.71
C ALA A 324 -5.69 16.91 -5.61
N THR A 325 -6.50 16.66 -6.64
CA THR A 325 -7.93 17.01 -6.65
C THR A 325 -8.70 16.23 -5.58
N PHE A 326 -8.43 14.92 -5.43
CA PHE A 326 -9.00 14.10 -4.37
C PHE A 326 -8.67 14.66 -2.98
N CYS A 327 -7.41 15.02 -2.71
CA CYS A 327 -7.01 15.57 -1.41
C CYS A 327 -7.77 16.88 -1.10
N ARG A 328 -7.86 17.79 -2.07
CA ARG A 328 -8.65 19.03 -1.92
C ARG A 328 -10.11 18.73 -1.55
N ARG A 329 -10.77 17.85 -2.30
CA ARG A 329 -12.19 17.52 -2.08
C ARG A 329 -12.43 16.68 -0.84
N PHE A 330 -11.47 15.85 -0.44
CA PHE A 330 -11.48 15.15 0.84
C PHE A 330 -11.56 16.17 2.00
N ASN A 331 -10.74 17.23 1.93
CA ASN A 331 -10.76 18.28 2.94
C ASN A 331 -12.10 19.05 2.95
N GLU A 332 -12.64 19.40 1.78
CA GLU A 332 -13.97 20.01 1.65
C GLU A 332 -15.08 19.13 2.23
N LEU A 333 -15.07 17.83 1.91
CA LEU A 333 -16.07 16.86 2.39
C LEU A 333 -16.09 16.78 3.92
N LEU A 334 -14.92 16.79 4.57
CA LEU A 334 -14.81 16.68 6.03
C LEU A 334 -15.03 18.01 6.76
N GLN A 335 -15.17 19.12 6.05
CA GLN A 335 -15.62 20.40 6.58
C GLN A 335 -17.15 20.55 6.55
N GLN A 336 -17.86 19.69 5.82
CA GLN A 336 -19.33 19.70 5.78
C GLN A 336 -19.92 19.29 7.16
N PRO A 337 -20.77 20.12 7.78
CA PRO A 337 -21.26 19.87 9.14
C PRO A 337 -22.16 18.62 9.23
N ASP A 338 -22.94 18.38 8.17
CA ASP A 338 -24.04 17.42 8.12
C ASP A 338 -23.72 16.13 7.36
N THR A 339 -22.46 15.92 7.00
CA THR A 339 -22.03 14.72 6.28
C THR A 339 -22.05 13.50 7.19
N ASP A 340 -22.75 12.47 6.73
CA ASP A 340 -22.77 11.16 7.36
C ASP A 340 -21.37 10.51 7.25
N PRO A 341 -20.81 9.95 8.34
CA PRO A 341 -19.45 9.42 8.35
C PRO A 341 -19.27 8.22 7.41
N PHE A 342 -20.28 7.35 7.26
CA PHE A 342 -20.22 6.22 6.35
C PHE A 342 -20.46 6.64 4.90
N ALA A 343 -21.28 7.66 4.66
CA ALA A 343 -21.41 8.26 3.33
C ALA A 343 -20.07 8.85 2.89
N ALA A 344 -19.39 9.61 3.76
CA ALA A 344 -18.04 10.11 3.49
C ALA A 344 -17.04 8.97 3.21
N ALA A 345 -17.05 7.93 4.04
CA ALA A 345 -16.20 6.75 3.85
C ALA A 345 -16.44 6.06 2.50
N ALA A 346 -17.71 5.99 2.05
CA ALA A 346 -18.08 5.45 0.75
C ALA A 346 -17.53 6.29 -0.41
N TRP A 347 -17.66 7.62 -0.34
CA TRP A 347 -17.09 8.53 -1.34
C TRP A 347 -15.56 8.41 -1.39
N ILE A 348 -14.90 8.45 -0.23
CA ILE A 348 -13.45 8.31 -0.10
C ILE A 348 -13.00 6.99 -0.75
N SER A 349 -13.67 5.90 -0.42
CA SER A 349 -13.31 4.57 -0.93
C SER A 349 -13.46 4.47 -2.44
N HIS A 350 -14.60 4.94 -2.97
CA HIS A 350 -14.87 4.90 -4.40
C HIS A 350 -13.88 5.77 -5.19
N VAL A 351 -13.72 7.05 -4.82
CA VAL A 351 -12.90 7.99 -5.61
C VAL A 351 -11.43 7.60 -5.55
N PHE A 352 -10.89 7.31 -4.36
CA PHE A 352 -9.48 6.93 -4.20
C PHE A 352 -9.14 5.64 -4.97
N LEU A 353 -9.98 4.61 -4.88
CA LEU A 353 -9.75 3.34 -5.59
C LEU A 353 -9.97 3.45 -7.09
N THR A 354 -10.78 4.42 -7.56
CA THR A 354 -10.95 4.69 -9.00
C THR A 354 -9.73 5.40 -9.58
N ILE A 355 -9.09 6.30 -8.82
CA ILE A 355 -7.79 6.87 -9.18
C ILE A 355 -6.71 5.79 -9.16
N HIS A 356 -6.66 4.99 -8.09
CA HIS A 356 -5.70 3.92 -7.89
C HIS A 356 -4.23 4.41 -8.00
N PRO A 357 -3.81 5.38 -7.18
CA PRO A 357 -2.59 6.18 -7.43
C PRO A 357 -1.27 5.41 -7.31
N PHE A 358 -1.24 4.26 -6.63
CA PHE A 358 -0.03 3.47 -6.38
C PHE A 358 -0.02 2.16 -7.18
N GLU A 359 1.14 1.51 -7.27
CA GLU A 359 1.28 0.20 -7.93
C GLU A 359 0.51 -0.92 -7.22
N ASP A 360 0.44 -0.85 -5.88
CA ASP A 360 -0.30 -1.77 -5.01
C ASP A 360 -0.63 -1.05 -3.68
N GLY A 361 -1.36 -1.68 -2.76
CA GLY A 361 -1.67 -1.14 -1.43
C GLY A 361 -2.85 -0.16 -1.41
N ASN A 362 -3.42 0.17 -2.57
CA ASN A 362 -4.52 1.12 -2.71
C ASN A 362 -5.77 0.72 -1.89
N GLY A 363 -6.14 -0.57 -1.91
CA GLY A 363 -7.27 -1.10 -1.12
C GLY A 363 -7.11 -0.88 0.39
N ARG A 364 -5.93 -1.23 0.92
CA ARG A 364 -5.59 -1.07 2.34
C ARG A 364 -5.56 0.40 2.75
N LEU A 365 -4.87 1.24 1.97
CA LEU A 365 -4.79 2.68 2.23
C LEU A 365 -6.16 3.36 2.13
N SER A 366 -7.00 2.94 1.18
CA SER A 366 -8.37 3.44 1.05
C SER A 366 -9.18 3.22 2.32
N ARG A 367 -9.10 2.05 2.94
CA ARG A 367 -9.84 1.73 4.17
C ARG A 367 -9.30 2.49 5.38
N ILE A 368 -7.98 2.69 5.44
CA ILE A 368 -7.33 3.58 6.42
C ILE A 368 -7.86 5.02 6.28
N LEU A 369 -7.81 5.61 5.08
CA LEU A 369 -8.31 6.96 4.84
C LEU A 369 -9.82 7.10 5.10
N ALA A 370 -10.61 6.08 4.71
CA ALA A 370 -12.04 6.05 4.93
C ALA A 370 -12.43 5.86 6.42
N SER A 371 -11.49 5.55 7.30
CA SER A 371 -11.70 5.51 8.76
C SER A 371 -11.73 6.89 9.40
N ILE A 372 -11.10 7.90 8.78
CA ILE A 372 -11.00 9.27 9.31
C ILE A 372 -12.37 9.91 9.61
N PRO A 373 -13.38 9.91 8.70
CA PRO A 373 -14.69 10.47 9.02
C PRO A 373 -15.39 9.80 10.21
N LEU A 374 -15.25 8.49 10.36
CA LEU A 374 -15.83 7.74 11.48
C LEU A 374 -15.17 8.15 12.80
N LEU A 375 -13.84 8.15 12.83
CA LEU A 375 -13.06 8.53 14.00
C LEU A 375 -13.35 9.97 14.45
N LYS A 376 -13.52 10.92 13.53
CA LYS A 376 -13.93 12.30 13.84
C LYS A 376 -15.30 12.40 14.51
N LYS A 377 -16.16 11.40 14.35
CA LYS A 377 -17.48 11.31 14.99
C LYS A 377 -17.48 10.40 16.23
N GLY A 378 -16.32 9.95 16.70
CA GLY A 378 -16.20 9.09 17.89
C GLY A 378 -16.60 7.63 17.65
N LEU A 379 -16.70 7.20 16.39
CA LEU A 379 -16.98 5.83 15.98
C LEU A 379 -15.67 5.03 15.84
N PRO A 380 -15.72 3.68 15.84
CA PRO A 380 -14.54 2.87 15.55
C PRO A 380 -14.01 3.14 14.13
N PRO A 381 -12.72 2.85 13.85
CA PRO A 381 -12.20 2.82 12.49
C PRO A 381 -13.06 1.95 11.55
N LEU A 382 -13.05 2.28 10.26
CA LEU A 382 -13.75 1.45 9.28
C LEU A 382 -13.09 0.08 9.22
N CYS A 383 -13.84 -0.99 9.45
CA CYS A 383 -13.36 -2.35 9.28
C CYS A 383 -14.37 -3.14 8.44
N VAL A 384 -13.93 -3.64 7.29
CA VAL A 384 -14.71 -4.56 6.46
C VAL A 384 -14.12 -5.94 6.71
N THR A 385 -14.95 -6.90 7.11
CA THR A 385 -14.48 -8.28 7.32
C THR A 385 -14.43 -9.05 6.00
N THR A 386 -13.62 -10.10 5.96
CA THR A 386 -13.50 -11.04 4.84
C THR A 386 -14.84 -11.62 4.39
N PHE A 387 -15.79 -11.79 5.32
CA PHE A 387 -17.18 -12.17 5.01
C PHE A 387 -17.85 -11.22 4.01
N HIS A 388 -17.60 -9.92 4.13
CA HIS A 388 -18.17 -8.89 3.24
C HIS A 388 -17.32 -8.59 2.00
N LYS A 389 -16.14 -9.21 1.85
CA LYS A 389 -15.18 -8.95 0.76
C LYS A 389 -15.83 -8.92 -0.62
N HIS A 390 -16.59 -9.97 -0.94
CA HIS A 390 -17.21 -10.11 -2.25
C HIS A 390 -18.20 -8.97 -2.54
N THR A 391 -19.16 -8.76 -1.62
CA THR A 391 -20.17 -7.72 -1.72
C THR A 391 -19.56 -6.32 -1.76
N TYR A 392 -18.53 -6.07 -0.95
CA TYR A 392 -17.79 -4.81 -0.95
C TYR A 392 -17.18 -4.50 -2.32
N HIS A 393 -16.44 -5.43 -2.92
CA HIS A 393 -15.87 -5.24 -4.25
C HIS A 393 -16.96 -5.09 -5.32
N LEU A 394 -18.03 -5.87 -5.26
CA LEU A 394 -19.17 -5.71 -6.20
C LEU A 394 -19.76 -4.29 -6.13
N LEU A 395 -20.02 -3.78 -4.93
CA LEU A 395 -20.63 -2.47 -4.74
C LEU A 395 -19.69 -1.31 -5.08
N LEU A 396 -18.39 -1.44 -4.84
CA LEU A 396 -17.40 -0.49 -5.36
C LEU A 396 -17.48 -0.38 -6.88
N ASN A 397 -17.50 -1.52 -7.57
CA ASN A 397 -17.52 -1.53 -9.04
C ASN A 397 -18.86 -1.06 -9.61
N HIS A 398 -19.97 -1.35 -8.93
CA HIS A 398 -21.27 -0.79 -9.27
C HIS A 398 -21.28 0.74 -9.10
N THR A 399 -20.73 1.25 -8.00
CA THR A 399 -20.60 2.69 -7.75
C THR A 399 -19.74 3.35 -8.83
N ARG A 400 -18.64 2.70 -9.22
CA ARG A 400 -17.76 3.16 -10.30
C ARG A 400 -18.44 3.23 -11.66
N ALA A 401 -19.30 2.26 -11.98
CA ALA A 401 -20.07 2.26 -13.22
C ALA A 401 -21.14 3.36 -13.26
N ASN A 402 -21.82 3.61 -12.13
CA ASN A 402 -23.03 4.44 -12.09
C ASN A 402 -22.81 5.85 -11.49
N ARG A 403 -21.62 6.12 -10.93
CA ARG A 403 -21.11 7.43 -10.49
C ARG A 403 -21.95 8.22 -9.48
N SER A 404 -22.83 7.57 -8.72
CA SER A 404 -23.72 8.30 -7.80
C SER A 404 -24.43 7.48 -6.71
N ASP A 405 -24.55 6.16 -6.84
CA ASP A 405 -25.23 5.33 -5.82
C ASP A 405 -24.30 4.97 -4.65
N TYR A 406 -24.03 5.97 -3.80
CA TYR A 406 -23.26 5.78 -2.57
C TYR A 406 -24.04 5.06 -1.48
N LYS A 407 -25.39 4.99 -1.55
CA LYS A 407 -26.21 4.43 -0.49
C LYS A 407 -25.88 2.97 -0.24
N ARG A 408 -25.77 2.17 -1.31
CA ARG A 408 -25.44 0.74 -1.18
C ARG A 408 -24.03 0.53 -0.64
N LEU A 409 -23.06 1.31 -1.13
CA LEU A 409 -21.68 1.25 -0.67
C LEU A 409 -21.58 1.67 0.82
N MET A 410 -22.26 2.73 1.21
CA MET A 410 -22.40 3.16 2.61
C MET A 410 -22.96 2.04 3.48
N THR A 411 -24.05 1.39 3.06
CA THR A 411 -24.67 0.29 3.81
C THR A 411 -23.73 -0.90 4.02
N ILE A 412 -22.95 -1.31 3.00
CA ILE A 412 -22.01 -2.43 3.19
C ILE A 412 -20.83 -2.06 4.10
N LEU A 413 -20.36 -0.81 4.07
CA LEU A 413 -19.32 -0.33 4.98
C LEU A 413 -19.82 -0.30 6.43
N TYR A 414 -21.06 0.13 6.64
CA TYR A 414 -21.74 0.07 7.93
C TYR A 414 -21.88 -1.37 8.43
N ASN A 415 -22.42 -2.27 7.59
CA ASN A 415 -22.58 -3.68 7.93
C ASN A 415 -21.24 -4.37 8.22
N GLY A 416 -20.20 -4.06 7.45
CA GLY A 416 -18.84 -4.56 7.70
C GLY A 416 -18.35 -4.15 9.08
N THR A 417 -18.54 -2.89 9.45
CA THR A 417 -18.12 -2.37 10.76
C THR A 417 -18.92 -3.01 11.89
N GLN A 418 -20.24 -3.18 11.73
CA GLN A 418 -21.08 -3.90 12.68
C GLN A 418 -20.61 -5.36 12.88
N SER A 419 -20.30 -6.06 11.78
CA SER A 419 -19.76 -7.43 11.84
C SER A 419 -18.39 -7.49 12.52
N SER A 420 -17.53 -6.50 12.30
CA SER A 420 -16.21 -6.45 12.96
C SER A 420 -16.33 -6.26 14.48
N LEU A 421 -17.29 -5.44 14.95
CA LEU A 421 -17.57 -5.29 16.37
C LEU A 421 -18.12 -6.59 16.97
N THR A 422 -19.04 -7.25 16.27
CA THR A 422 -19.56 -8.55 16.71
C THR A 422 -18.45 -9.60 16.78
N ALA A 423 -17.55 -9.64 15.80
CA ALA A 423 -16.40 -10.55 15.84
C ALA A 423 -15.53 -10.29 17.09
N LEU A 424 -15.20 -9.02 17.36
CA LEU A 424 -14.41 -8.65 18.51
C LEU A 424 -15.10 -9.00 19.85
N GLU A 425 -16.39 -8.72 19.97
CA GLU A 425 -17.22 -9.08 21.14
C GLU A 425 -17.16 -10.59 21.42
N PHE A 426 -17.36 -11.43 20.39
CA PHE A 426 -17.28 -12.88 20.53
C PHE A 426 -15.88 -13.35 20.93
N THR A 427 -14.82 -12.79 20.34
CA THR A 427 -13.45 -13.19 20.69
C THR A 427 -13.10 -12.76 22.12
N CYS A 428 -13.55 -11.58 22.57
CA CYS A 428 -13.41 -11.15 23.96
C CYS A 428 -14.10 -12.11 24.94
N GLN A 429 -15.32 -12.57 24.63
CA GLN A 429 -16.04 -13.52 25.47
C GLN A 429 -15.37 -14.89 25.53
N ALA A 430 -14.89 -15.39 24.38
CA ALA A 430 -14.20 -16.67 24.29
C ALA A 430 -12.90 -16.67 25.11
N MET A 431 -12.09 -15.61 24.98
CA MET A 431 -10.85 -15.46 25.76
C MET A 431 -11.14 -15.38 27.26
N ARG A 432 -12.14 -14.59 27.70
CA ARG A 432 -12.53 -14.50 29.12
C ARG A 432 -13.05 -15.82 29.71
N SER A 433 -13.43 -16.79 28.88
CA SER A 433 -13.90 -18.11 29.33
C SER A 433 -12.77 -19.14 29.43
N GLN A 434 -11.55 -18.81 28.95
CA GLN A 434 -10.35 -19.64 29.02
C GLN A 434 -9.43 -19.29 30.19
N TRP A 435 -9.70 -18.18 30.89
CA TRP A 435 -9.08 -17.72 32.13
C TRP A 435 -10.12 -17.69 33.25
#